data_AF-A0AAU2JQM4-F1
#
_entry.id   AF-A0AAU2JQM4-F1
#
_cell.length_a   1.000
_cell.length_b   1.000
_cell.length_c   1.000
_cell.angle_alpha   90.00
_cell.angle_beta   90.00
_cell.angle_gamma   90.00
#
_symmetry.space_group_name_H-M   'P 1'
#
loop_
_entity.id
_entity.type
_entity.pdbx_description
1 polymer ?
#
loop_
_entity_poly.entity_id
_entity_poly.type
_entity_poly.pdbx_seq_one_letter_code
_entity_poly.pdbx_strand_id
1 'polypeptide(L)'
;MRSSARIPSILAGLALAVGGIGLAAPAAHADMKACEQYVAQHKAQVTDAVVQACYEGQIGNQTSCSASLDAAGISKDVAAGACRVAPQ
;
A
#
# COMPACT_ATOMS: atom_id res chain seq x y z
N MET A 1 17.30 57.63 -10.79
CA MET A 1 17.39 56.80 -12.01
C MET A 1 16.06 56.08 -12.20
N ARG A 2 15.74 55.78 -13.45
CA ARG A 2 14.41 55.59 -14.04
C ARG A 2 13.90 54.15 -13.89
N SER A 3 12.58 54.00 -13.83
CA SER A 3 11.78 52.77 -13.80
C SER A 3 12.19 51.69 -14.81
N SER A 4 12.01 50.41 -14.47
CA SER A 4 11.09 49.53 -15.19
C SER A 4 11.03 48.12 -14.60
N ALA A 5 9.80 47.60 -14.57
CA ALA A 5 9.35 46.31 -14.06
C ALA A 5 10.01 45.09 -14.73
N ARG A 6 10.03 43.93 -14.04
CA ARG A 6 9.19 42.76 -14.36
C ARG A 6 9.04 41.79 -13.16
N ILE A 7 7.78 41.47 -12.89
CA ILE A 7 7.16 40.50 -11.98
C ILE A 7 7.27 39.08 -12.63
N PRO A 8 6.86 37.95 -12.04
CA PRO A 8 7.04 37.33 -10.71
C PRO A 8 7.76 35.96 -10.82
N SER A 9 8.40 35.47 -9.75
CA SER A 9 8.63 34.02 -9.59
C SER A 9 7.98 33.58 -8.28
N ILE A 10 6.65 33.56 -8.29
CA ILE A 10 5.83 33.02 -7.19
C ILE A 10 5.47 31.59 -7.61
N LEU A 11 6.36 30.63 -7.40
CA LEU A 11 6.05 29.20 -7.57
C LEU A 11 7.16 28.31 -6.97
N ALA A 12 7.35 28.40 -5.65
CA ALA A 12 7.94 27.32 -4.85
C ALA A 12 7.57 27.49 -3.37
N GLY A 13 6.30 27.81 -3.10
CA GLY A 13 5.73 27.70 -1.77
C GLY A 13 5.05 26.36 -1.65
N LEU A 14 5.70 25.39 -1.00
CA LEU A 14 5.04 24.47 -0.09
C LEU A 14 6.09 23.90 0.87
N ALA A 15 6.30 24.67 1.94
CA ALA A 15 6.89 24.19 3.16
C ALA A 15 5.92 23.19 3.83
N LEU A 16 6.42 21.99 4.16
CA LEU A 16 5.95 21.27 5.34
C LEU A 16 7.18 20.84 6.13
N ALA A 17 7.40 21.60 7.21
CA ALA A 17 8.43 21.42 8.20
C ALA A 17 8.13 20.22 9.11
N VAL A 18 9.21 19.51 9.46
CA VAL A 18 9.57 18.99 10.79
C VAL A 18 8.42 18.53 11.71
N GLY A 19 8.43 17.23 12.02
CA GLY A 19 7.78 16.72 13.23
C GLY A 19 7.98 15.21 13.42
N GLY A 20 8.94 14.82 14.26
CA GLY A 20 8.89 13.53 14.95
C GLY A 20 9.94 12.51 14.55
N ILE A 21 10.96 12.37 15.40
CA ILE A 21 11.68 11.12 15.60
C ILE A 21 10.63 10.08 16.02
N GLY A 22 10.28 9.17 15.12
CA GLY A 22 9.24 8.18 15.37
C GLY A 22 9.16 7.15 14.25
N LEU A 23 9.86 6.03 14.46
CA LEU A 23 9.57 4.71 13.89
C LEU A 23 9.80 4.57 12.37
N ALA A 24 10.88 3.89 12.01
CA ALA A 24 10.95 3.18 10.74
C ALA A 24 9.83 2.14 10.66
N ALA A 25 8.67 2.48 10.08
CA ALA A 25 7.70 1.49 9.57
C ALA A 25 6.63 2.12 8.65
N PRO A 26 6.92 2.36 7.36
CA PRO A 26 5.87 2.41 6.34
C PRO A 26 5.66 1.08 5.60
N ALA A 27 6.55 0.09 5.77
CA ALA A 27 6.48 -1.17 5.02
C ALA A 27 5.22 -1.98 5.36
N ALA A 28 4.98 -2.22 6.66
CA ALA A 28 3.84 -2.99 7.15
C ALA A 28 2.49 -2.65 6.48
N HIS A 29 2.15 -1.37 6.36
CA HIS A 29 0.88 -0.96 5.74
C HIS A 29 0.94 -0.89 4.20
N ALA A 30 2.12 -0.72 3.62
CA ALA A 30 2.29 -0.73 2.17
C ALA A 30 2.11 -2.14 1.59
N ASP A 31 2.64 -3.16 2.26
CA ASP A 31 2.60 -4.56 1.81
C ASP A 31 1.17 -5.12 1.88
N MET A 32 0.45 -4.81 2.96
CA MET A 32 -0.97 -5.15 3.11
C MET A 32 -1.82 -4.51 1.99
N LYS A 33 -1.63 -3.21 1.73
CA LYS A 33 -2.38 -2.48 0.70
C LYS A 33 -2.04 -2.98 -0.71
N ALA A 34 -0.80 -3.39 -0.96
CA ALA A 34 -0.40 -4.00 -2.23
C ALA A 34 -1.12 -5.35 -2.46
N CYS A 35 -1.25 -6.18 -1.41
CA CYS A 35 -2.03 -7.41 -1.48
C CYS A 35 -3.52 -7.16 -1.77
N GLU A 36 -4.16 -6.22 -1.06
CA GLU A 36 -5.55 -5.83 -1.33
C GLU A 36 -5.75 -5.31 -2.75
N GLN A 37 -4.84 -4.45 -3.22
CA GLN A 37 -4.86 -3.93 -4.58
C GLN A 37 -4.70 -5.03 -5.62
N TYR A 38 -3.83 -6.02 -5.37
CA TYR A 38 -3.68 -7.18 -6.25
C TYR A 38 -5.01 -7.95 -6.35
N VAL A 39 -5.64 -8.25 -5.21
CA VAL A 39 -6.95 -8.92 -5.19
C VAL A 39 -8.01 -8.11 -5.94
N ALA A 40 -8.07 -6.79 -5.72
CA ALA A 40 -8.99 -5.89 -6.42
C ALA A 40 -8.74 -5.85 -7.94
N GLN A 41 -7.48 -5.83 -8.38
CA GLN A 41 -7.11 -5.87 -9.80
C GLN A 41 -7.58 -7.15 -10.49
N HIS A 42 -7.63 -8.26 -9.76
CA HIS A 42 -8.14 -9.55 -10.23
C HIS A 42 -9.68 -9.68 -10.12
N LYS A 43 -10.39 -8.55 -9.99
CA LYS A 43 -11.86 -8.46 -9.90
C LYS A 43 -12.47 -9.17 -8.71
N ALA A 44 -11.68 -9.45 -7.68
CA ALA A 44 -12.20 -9.94 -6.43
C ALA A 44 -12.53 -8.76 -5.50
N GLN A 45 -13.60 -8.92 -4.74
CA GLN A 45 -13.96 -7.95 -3.72
C GLN A 45 -12.99 -8.06 -2.55
N VAL A 46 -12.44 -6.92 -2.13
CA VAL A 46 -11.68 -6.83 -0.88
C VAL A 46 -12.69 -6.85 0.27
N THR A 47 -12.81 -8.02 0.90
CA THR A 47 -13.64 -8.26 2.09
C THR A 47 -12.76 -8.30 3.34
N ASP A 48 -13.34 -8.27 4.54
CA ASP A 48 -12.58 -8.46 5.79
C ASP A 48 -11.75 -9.76 5.80
N ALA A 49 -12.20 -10.80 5.12
CA ALA A 49 -11.44 -12.04 4.97
C ALA A 49 -10.17 -11.85 4.12
N VAL A 50 -10.24 -11.03 3.06
CA VAL A 50 -9.07 -10.65 2.24
C VAL A 50 -8.10 -9.81 3.05
N VAL A 51 -8.62 -8.84 3.83
CA VAL A 51 -7.83 -7.99 4.73
C VAL A 51 -7.04 -8.85 5.72
N GLN A 52 -7.72 -9.81 6.38
CA GLN A 52 -7.07 -10.74 7.31
C GLN A 52 -6.04 -11.62 6.61
N ALA A 53 -6.35 -12.16 5.44
CA ALA A 53 -5.40 -13.00 4.70
C ALA A 53 -4.14 -12.22 4.28
N CYS A 54 -4.31 -10.98 3.81
CA CYS A 54 -3.19 -10.10 3.48
C CYS A 54 -2.34 -9.76 4.71
N TYR A 55 -2.96 -9.60 5.89
CA TYR A 55 -2.23 -9.44 7.15
C TYR A 55 -1.40 -10.67 7.51
N GLU A 56 -1.93 -11.88 7.30
CA GLU A 56 -1.17 -13.12 7.50
C GLU A 56 0.06 -13.19 6.59
N GLY A 57 -0.07 -12.77 5.32
CA GLY A 57 1.06 -12.72 4.38
C GLY A 57 2.12 -11.69 4.80
N GLN A 58 1.67 -10.52 5.26
CA GLN A 58 2.53 -9.45 5.76
C GLN A 58 3.41 -9.88 6.95
N ILE A 59 2.89 -10.74 7.85
CA ILE A 59 3.67 -11.30 8.96
C ILE A 59 4.51 -12.53 8.56
N GLY A 60 4.63 -12.80 7.25
CA GLY A 60 5.42 -13.90 6.69
C GLY A 60 4.69 -15.25 6.63
N ASN A 61 3.40 -15.30 6.96
CA ASN A 61 2.60 -16.53 6.91
C ASN A 61 1.89 -16.70 5.56
N GLN A 62 2.68 -17.04 4.55
CA GLN A 62 2.21 -17.23 3.18
C GLN A 62 1.22 -18.40 3.04
N THR A 63 1.39 -19.45 3.83
CA THR A 63 0.49 -20.61 3.83
C THR A 63 -0.91 -20.21 4.28
N SER A 64 -1.03 -19.54 5.44
CA SER A 64 -2.32 -19.06 5.93
C SER A 64 -2.91 -18.00 5.00
N CYS A 65 -2.11 -17.04 4.51
CA CYS A 65 -2.57 -16.05 3.53
C CYS A 65 -3.26 -16.70 2.32
N SER A 66 -2.62 -17.70 1.71
CA SER A 66 -3.19 -18.38 0.53
C SER A 66 -4.45 -19.19 0.86
N ALA A 67 -4.49 -19.84 2.03
CA ALA A 67 -5.64 -20.62 2.48
C ALA A 67 -6.84 -19.73 2.84
N SER A 68 -6.59 -18.60 3.50
CA SER A 68 -7.60 -17.61 3.88
C SER A 68 -8.19 -16.92 2.65
N LEU A 69 -7.37 -16.60 1.63
CA LEU A 69 -7.86 -16.09 0.35
C LEU A 69 -8.67 -17.16 -0.42
N ASP A 70 -8.22 -18.41 -0.45
CA ASP A 70 -8.98 -19.53 -1.07
C ASP A 70 -10.34 -19.72 -0.38
N ALA A 71 -10.38 -19.69 0.95
CA ALA A 71 -11.62 -19.74 1.74
C ALA A 71 -12.53 -18.52 1.49
N ALA A 72 -11.96 -17.36 1.15
CA ALA A 72 -12.71 -16.18 0.72
C ALA A 72 -13.21 -16.26 -0.74
N GLY A 73 -12.98 -17.38 -1.43
CA GLY A 73 -13.41 -17.62 -2.81
C GLY A 73 -12.46 -17.05 -3.87
N ILE A 74 -11.26 -16.61 -3.47
CA ILE A 74 -10.22 -16.17 -4.40
C ILE A 74 -9.57 -17.38 -5.04
N SER A 75 -9.39 -17.35 -6.36
CA SER A 75 -8.69 -18.43 -7.07
C SER A 75 -7.25 -18.58 -6.55
N LYS A 76 -6.78 -19.82 -6.40
CA LYS A 76 -5.45 -20.14 -5.85
C LYS A 76 -4.29 -19.39 -6.52
N ASP A 77 -4.36 -19.16 -7.83
CA ASP A 77 -3.34 -18.43 -8.58
C ASP A 77 -3.27 -16.95 -8.16
N VAL A 78 -4.45 -16.34 -7.95
CA VAL A 78 -4.59 -14.95 -7.47
C VAL A 78 -4.16 -14.87 -6.02
N ALA A 79 -4.58 -15.82 -5.18
CA ALA A 79 -4.19 -15.89 -3.78
C ALA A 79 -2.67 -15.97 -3.61
N ALA A 80 -2.02 -16.89 -4.33
CA ALA A 80 -0.57 -17.03 -4.30
C ALA A 80 0.15 -15.78 -4.84
N GLY A 81 -0.41 -15.11 -5.85
CA GLY A 81 0.09 -13.82 -6.34
C GLY A 81 0.00 -12.71 -5.31
N ALA A 82 -1.17 -12.55 -4.70
CA ALA A 82 -1.46 -11.55 -3.68
C ALA A 82 -0.54 -11.70 -2.46
N CYS A 83 -0.34 -12.92 -1.97
CA CYS A 83 0.56 -13.16 -0.84
C CYS A 83 2.02 -12.86 -1.20
N ARG A 84 2.47 -13.11 -2.43
CA ARG A 84 3.86 -12.83 -2.85
C ARG A 84 4.16 -11.33 -2.98
N VAL A 85 3.16 -10.51 -3.29
CA VAL A 85 3.33 -9.05 -3.40
C VAL A 85 3.25 -8.32 -2.07
N ALA A 86 2.93 -9.03 -0.98
CA ALA A 86 3.17 -8.57 0.38
C ALA A 86 4.49 -9.18 0.90
N PRO A 87 5.67 -8.65 0.51
CA PRO A 87 6.91 -9.08 1.12
C PRO A 87 6.95 -8.62 2.58
N GLN A 88 7.37 -9.51 3.46
CA GLN A 88 7.64 -9.24 4.88
C GLN A 88 8.84 -8.31 5.11
#